data_AF-A0A1T5JKF4-F1
#
_entry.id   AF-A0A1T5JKF4-F1
#
_cell.length_a   1.000
_cell.length_b   1.000
_cell.length_c   1.000
_cell.angle_alpha   90.00
_cell.angle_beta   90.00
_cell.angle_gamma   90.00
#
_symmetry.space_group_name_H-M   'P 1'
#
loop_
_entity.id
_entity.type
_entity.pdbx_description
1 polymer ?
#
loop_
_entity_poly.entity_id
_entity_poly.type
_entity_poly.pdbx_seq_one_letter_code
_entity_poly.pdbx_strand_id
1 'polypeptide(L)'
;MTTTLRTLLLGQVEFYWDAHLWPRLQGLTDDEYLWEPVDGAWSLRRDDDGAVRIELTPVDPPVPPVTTIAWRAAHLGRDVWGKRGRTFFGPTPAPADADMFDGRHWPEPLPLTAAGGLDLLREGYELWRDNLRRLDDDALAEPLGPRGGPFAGDSLAALVVHLNREAMAHGAEICLLRDIYRAQRQRRDPVVAVALGGRAADLERMLRLNGGLGDLPDRHPTLLVELAGLGRWDAVRSLVTHGFPVTVVADDGSTALHHVASTGTPDDARLLLEAGADPTAVDGRFGTTPAGWAEYLGRAELAGLLSV
;
A
#
# COMPACT_ATOMS: atom_id res chain seq x y z
N MET A 1 35.85 -1.76 -9.21
CA MET A 1 35.41 -0.77 -10.21
C MET A 1 35.88 0.60 -9.78
N THR A 2 36.39 1.42 -10.70
CA THR A 2 36.76 2.81 -10.41
C THR A 2 35.48 3.64 -10.23
N THR A 3 35.40 4.40 -9.15
CA THR A 3 34.27 5.31 -8.88
C THR A 3 34.37 6.52 -9.81
N THR A 4 33.38 6.70 -10.69
CA THR A 4 33.19 7.88 -11.56
C THR A 4 31.86 8.58 -11.23
N LEU A 5 31.68 9.82 -11.69
CA LEU A 5 30.41 10.54 -11.49
C LEU A 5 29.23 9.74 -12.05
N ARG A 6 29.37 9.21 -13.27
CA ARG A 6 28.37 8.33 -13.87
C ARG A 6 28.02 7.14 -12.98
N THR A 7 29.02 6.43 -12.43
CA THR A 7 28.75 5.23 -11.61
C THR A 7 28.01 5.56 -10.31
N LEU A 8 28.25 6.73 -9.71
CA LEU A 8 27.54 7.19 -8.51
C LEU A 8 26.09 7.59 -8.81
N LEU A 9 25.86 8.27 -9.93
CA LEU A 9 24.53 8.70 -10.35
C LEU A 9 23.67 7.52 -10.79
N LEU A 10 24.24 6.60 -11.58
CA LEU A 10 23.55 5.42 -12.05
C LEU A 10 23.26 4.45 -10.89
N GLY A 11 24.24 4.23 -10.01
CA GLY A 11 24.08 3.33 -8.87
C GLY A 11 22.95 3.74 -7.92
N GLN A 12 22.66 5.05 -7.78
CA GLN A 12 21.53 5.53 -6.98
C GLN A 12 20.18 5.06 -7.53
N VAL A 13 19.94 5.24 -8.84
CA VAL A 13 18.65 4.88 -9.43
C VAL A 13 18.51 3.38 -9.64
N GLU A 14 19.59 2.67 -10.00
CA GLU A 14 19.57 1.21 -10.16
C GLU A 14 19.31 0.51 -8.82
N PHE A 15 20.04 0.88 -7.77
CA PHE A 15 19.80 0.32 -6.44
C PHE A 15 18.38 0.60 -5.96
N TYR A 16 17.90 1.84 -6.10
CA TYR A 16 16.54 2.18 -5.70
C TYR A 16 15.48 1.39 -6.49
N TRP A 17 15.64 1.28 -7.80
CA TRP A 17 14.74 0.51 -8.65
C TRP A 17 14.72 -0.96 -8.24
N ASP A 18 15.89 -1.61 -8.16
CA ASP A 18 16.00 -3.05 -7.94
C ASP A 18 15.67 -3.46 -6.50
N ALA A 19 16.05 -2.65 -5.51
CA ALA A 19 15.90 -3.02 -4.10
C ALA A 19 14.62 -2.46 -3.45
N HIS A 20 14.10 -1.32 -3.89
CA HIS A 20 13.03 -0.61 -3.19
C HIS A 20 11.75 -0.47 -4.00
N LEU A 21 11.82 -0.10 -5.27
CA LEU A 21 10.61 0.19 -6.04
C LEU A 21 10.06 -1.05 -6.75
N TRP A 22 10.83 -1.65 -7.66
CA TRP A 22 10.31 -2.65 -8.60
C TRP A 22 9.78 -3.94 -7.95
N PRO A 23 10.42 -4.52 -6.92
CA PRO A 23 9.87 -5.68 -6.22
C PRO A 23 8.54 -5.37 -5.54
N ARG A 24 8.41 -4.16 -4.98
CA ARG A 24 7.18 -3.68 -4.33
C ARG A 24 6.07 -3.43 -5.34
N LEU A 25 6.38 -3.31 -6.63
CA LEU A 25 5.40 -3.16 -7.71
C LEU A 25 4.73 -4.47 -8.13
N GLN A 26 5.27 -5.64 -7.75
CA GLN A 26 4.71 -6.93 -8.13
C GLN A 26 3.31 -7.16 -7.54
N GLY A 27 2.43 -7.78 -8.34
CA GLY A 27 1.05 -8.07 -7.96
C GLY A 27 0.14 -6.84 -7.82
N LEU A 28 0.50 -5.71 -8.43
CA LEU A 28 -0.37 -4.52 -8.48
C LEU A 28 -1.64 -4.85 -9.28
N THR A 29 -2.81 -4.60 -8.69
CA THR A 29 -4.11 -4.80 -9.35
C THR A 29 -4.62 -3.50 -9.95
N ASP A 30 -5.53 -3.57 -10.93
CA ASP A 30 -6.16 -2.38 -11.52
C ASP A 30 -6.92 -1.55 -10.46
N ASP A 31 -7.61 -2.22 -9.53
CA ASP A 31 -8.26 -1.57 -8.38
C ASP A 31 -7.27 -0.78 -7.52
N GLU A 32 -6.11 -1.37 -7.19
CA GLU A 32 -5.05 -0.72 -6.40
C GLU A 32 -4.40 0.43 -7.18
N TYR A 33 -4.17 0.23 -8.48
CA TYR A 33 -3.54 1.21 -9.37
C TYR A 33 -4.37 2.49 -9.50
N LEU A 34 -5.69 2.35 -9.66
CA LEU A 34 -6.63 3.46 -9.81
C LEU A 34 -7.21 3.96 -8.48
N TRP A 35 -6.83 3.37 -7.35
CA TRP A 35 -7.42 3.70 -6.04
C TRP A 35 -7.17 5.16 -5.66
N GLU A 36 -8.27 5.84 -5.30
CA GLU A 36 -8.26 7.21 -4.77
C GLU A 36 -8.18 7.17 -3.23
N PRO A 37 -7.07 7.62 -2.62
CA PRO A 37 -6.89 7.59 -1.17
C PRO A 37 -7.76 8.61 -0.42
N VAL A 38 -8.16 9.68 -1.11
CA VAL A 38 -9.08 10.72 -0.64
C VAL A 38 -9.97 11.13 -1.81
N ASP A 39 -11.18 11.61 -1.50
CA ASP A 39 -12.09 12.14 -2.51
C ASP A 39 -11.44 13.29 -3.28
N GLY A 40 -11.52 13.25 -4.60
CA GLY A 40 -10.92 14.27 -5.47
C GLY A 40 -9.41 14.13 -5.67
N ALA A 41 -8.83 12.96 -5.36
CA ALA A 41 -7.45 12.67 -5.71
C ALA A 41 -7.22 12.77 -7.22
N TRP A 42 -6.09 13.36 -7.62
CA TRP A 42 -5.72 13.42 -9.04
C TRP A 42 -5.29 12.05 -9.55
N SER A 43 -5.84 11.67 -10.70
CA SER A 43 -5.61 10.37 -11.31
C SER A 43 -5.35 10.48 -12.82
N LEU A 44 -5.41 9.35 -13.51
CA LEU A 44 -5.53 9.32 -14.96
C LEU A 44 -7.01 9.40 -15.33
N ARG A 45 -7.38 10.38 -16.16
CA ARG A 45 -8.76 10.65 -16.53
C ARG A 45 -8.91 10.60 -18.05
N ARG A 46 -10.09 10.16 -18.50
CA ARG A 46 -10.48 10.34 -19.91
C ARG A 46 -10.91 11.78 -20.12
N ASP A 47 -10.33 12.40 -21.12
CA ASP A 47 -10.67 13.74 -21.56
C ASP A 47 -11.85 13.71 -22.57
N ASP A 48 -12.32 14.88 -23.01
CA ASP A 48 -13.46 15.04 -23.92
C ASP A 48 -13.27 14.35 -25.28
N ASP A 49 -12.02 14.22 -25.73
CA ASP A 49 -11.65 13.50 -26.96
C ASP A 49 -11.50 11.98 -26.77
N GLY A 50 -11.77 11.49 -25.55
CA GLY A 50 -11.70 10.07 -25.18
C GLY A 50 -10.29 9.57 -24.85
N ALA A 51 -9.25 10.39 -25.03
CA ALA A 51 -7.88 10.03 -24.67
C ALA A 51 -7.69 10.07 -23.15
N VAL A 52 -6.85 9.18 -22.64
CA VAL A 52 -6.53 9.13 -21.21
C VAL A 52 -5.31 10.00 -20.95
N ARG A 53 -5.45 10.98 -20.04
CA ARG A 53 -4.44 11.96 -19.68
C ARG A 53 -4.23 12.02 -18.18
N ILE A 54 -3.07 12.56 -17.80
CA ILE A 54 -2.75 12.87 -16.41
C ILE A 54 -3.56 14.09 -15.99
N GLU A 55 -4.27 13.99 -14.87
CA GLU A 55 -5.04 15.11 -14.33
C GLU A 55 -4.11 16.20 -13.80
N LEU A 56 -4.28 17.41 -14.34
CA LEU A 56 -3.52 18.61 -14.00
C LEU A 56 -4.49 19.78 -14.03
N THR A 57 -5.27 19.94 -12.98
CA THR A 57 -6.24 21.04 -12.87
C THR A 57 -5.56 22.27 -12.27
N PRO A 58 -5.28 23.33 -13.03
CA PRO A 58 -4.70 24.54 -12.46
C PRO A 58 -5.74 25.22 -11.58
N VAL A 59 -5.57 25.11 -10.25
CA VAL A 59 -6.32 25.88 -9.26
C VAL A 59 -5.45 27.04 -8.77
N ASP A 60 -6.05 28.21 -8.57
CA ASP A 60 -5.38 29.40 -8.00
C ASP A 60 -6.10 29.81 -6.70
N PRO A 61 -5.42 29.82 -5.54
CA PRO A 61 -4.02 29.42 -5.33
C PRO A 61 -3.79 27.92 -5.57
N PRO A 62 -2.57 27.50 -5.97
CA PRO A 62 -2.26 26.11 -6.18
C PRO A 62 -2.41 25.32 -4.87
N VAL A 63 -3.34 24.36 -4.88
CA VAL A 63 -3.51 23.38 -3.82
C VAL A 63 -2.98 22.05 -4.36
N PRO A 64 -1.82 21.56 -3.90
CA PRO A 64 -1.30 20.26 -4.31
C PRO A 64 -2.29 19.17 -3.89
N PRO A 65 -2.81 18.36 -4.83
CA PRO A 65 -3.71 17.29 -4.50
C PRO A 65 -2.94 16.03 -4.10
N VAL A 66 -3.61 15.15 -3.36
CA VAL A 66 -3.15 13.78 -3.26
C VAL A 66 -3.33 13.12 -4.63
N THR A 67 -2.28 12.50 -5.16
CA THR A 67 -2.34 11.79 -6.44
C THR A 67 -2.51 10.27 -6.24
N THR A 68 -3.00 9.55 -7.25
CA THR A 68 -3.11 8.07 -7.22
C THR A 68 -1.79 7.39 -7.56
N ILE A 69 -1.75 6.05 -7.42
CA ILE A 69 -0.62 5.25 -7.95
C ILE A 69 -0.55 5.40 -9.46
N ALA A 70 -1.68 5.39 -10.16
CA ALA A 70 -1.74 5.57 -11.61
C ALA A 70 -1.14 6.89 -12.07
N TRP A 71 -1.49 7.99 -11.40
CA TRP A 71 -0.93 9.31 -11.68
C TRP A 71 0.59 9.31 -11.48
N ARG A 72 1.09 8.81 -10.34
CA ARG A 72 2.53 8.81 -10.03
C ARG A 72 3.33 7.90 -10.96
N ALA A 73 2.82 6.73 -11.30
CA ALA A 73 3.47 5.83 -12.25
C ALA A 73 3.55 6.45 -13.65
N ALA A 74 2.47 7.09 -14.10
CA ALA A 74 2.48 7.85 -15.35
C ALA A 74 3.47 9.02 -15.28
N HIS A 75 3.46 9.79 -14.20
CA HIS A 75 4.38 10.90 -14.02
C HIS A 75 5.86 10.44 -14.08
N LEU A 76 6.22 9.38 -13.37
CA LEU A 76 7.58 8.85 -13.40
C LEU A 76 7.97 8.27 -14.78
N GLY A 77 7.14 7.38 -15.33
CA GLY A 77 7.43 6.70 -16.59
C GLY A 77 7.44 7.66 -17.78
N ARG A 78 6.38 8.44 -17.94
CA ARG A 78 6.20 9.41 -19.03
C ARG A 78 6.99 10.68 -18.78
N ASP A 79 6.65 11.43 -17.73
CA ASP A 79 7.10 12.82 -17.61
C ASP A 79 8.56 12.90 -17.17
N VAL A 80 8.92 12.19 -16.10
CA VAL A 80 10.25 12.27 -15.48
C VAL A 80 11.31 11.58 -16.35
N TRP A 81 11.16 10.29 -16.63
CA TRP A 81 12.15 9.57 -17.45
C TRP A 81 11.87 9.64 -18.94
N GLY A 82 10.64 9.36 -19.35
CA GLY A 82 10.28 9.16 -20.75
C GLY A 82 10.56 10.37 -21.64
N LYS A 83 9.94 11.51 -21.33
CA LYS A 83 10.12 12.75 -22.10
C LYS A 83 11.58 13.19 -22.11
N ARG A 84 12.25 13.18 -20.96
CA ARG A 84 13.66 13.62 -20.85
C ARG A 84 14.59 12.68 -21.60
N GLY A 85 14.39 11.37 -21.49
CA GLY A 85 15.13 10.37 -22.25
C GLY A 85 14.98 10.57 -23.75
N ARG A 86 13.73 10.76 -24.22
CA ARG A 86 13.45 11.03 -25.63
C ARG A 86 13.98 12.38 -26.10
N THR A 87 14.00 13.39 -25.22
CA THR A 87 14.56 14.71 -25.52
C THR A 87 16.05 14.61 -25.78
N PHE A 88 16.82 14.05 -24.85
CA PHE A 88 18.28 14.11 -24.92
C PHE A 88 18.93 12.93 -25.66
N PHE A 89 18.25 11.78 -25.76
CA PHE A 89 18.84 10.57 -26.33
C PHE A 89 18.05 9.98 -27.50
N GLY A 90 16.78 10.36 -27.67
CA GLY A 90 15.91 9.86 -28.73
C GLY A 90 15.56 8.36 -28.58
N PRO A 91 14.79 7.79 -29.53
CA PRO A 91 14.05 8.49 -30.58
C PRO A 91 12.86 9.28 -30.01
N THR A 92 12.56 10.43 -30.60
CA THR A 92 11.40 11.24 -30.21
C THR A 92 10.49 11.56 -31.40
N PRO A 93 9.16 11.51 -31.21
CA PRO A 93 8.20 12.02 -32.19
C PRO A 93 8.03 13.54 -32.13
N ALA A 94 8.60 14.20 -31.12
CA ALA A 94 8.46 15.64 -30.97
C ALA A 94 9.31 16.41 -32.00
N PRO A 95 8.86 17.59 -32.42
CA PRO A 95 9.61 18.45 -33.32
C PRO A 95 10.90 18.99 -32.67
N ALA A 96 11.80 19.52 -33.51
CA ALA A 96 13.13 19.98 -33.07
C ALA A 96 13.10 21.18 -32.10
N ASP A 97 12.00 21.92 -32.06
CA ASP A 97 11.76 23.05 -31.14
C ASP A 97 11.23 22.61 -29.77
N ALA A 98 10.89 21.32 -29.60
CA ALA A 98 10.36 20.79 -28.34
C ALA A 98 11.45 20.70 -27.26
N ASP A 99 11.17 21.34 -26.12
CA ASP A 99 11.95 21.22 -24.90
C ASP A 99 11.52 20.01 -24.06
N MET A 100 12.28 19.73 -23.01
CA MET A 100 12.06 18.55 -22.16
C MET A 100 10.72 18.48 -21.42
N PHE A 101 9.90 19.54 -21.43
CA PHE A 101 8.58 19.56 -20.80
C PHE A 101 7.46 19.20 -21.79
N ASP A 102 7.74 19.29 -23.08
CA ASP A 102 6.75 19.16 -24.14
C ASP A 102 6.03 17.79 -24.12
N GLY A 103 4.70 17.83 -24.07
CA GLY A 103 3.86 16.64 -24.04
C GLY A 103 4.01 15.75 -25.28
N ARG A 104 4.42 16.33 -26.42
CA ARG A 104 4.59 15.65 -27.72
C ARG A 104 5.76 14.68 -27.72
N HIS A 105 6.62 14.69 -26.70
CA HIS A 105 7.67 13.69 -26.56
C HIS A 105 7.13 12.28 -26.32
N TRP A 106 5.88 12.13 -25.85
CA TRP A 106 5.35 10.83 -25.45
C TRP A 106 4.02 10.51 -26.14
N PRO A 107 3.83 9.29 -26.65
CA PRO A 107 2.58 8.89 -27.29
C PRO A 107 1.42 8.77 -26.28
N GLU A 108 0.26 9.29 -26.67
CA GLU A 108 -1.04 9.07 -25.99
C GLU A 108 -1.81 7.92 -26.68
N PRO A 109 -2.77 7.26 -25.99
CA PRO A 109 -3.28 7.51 -24.63
C PRO A 109 -2.47 6.82 -23.53
N LEU A 110 -2.62 7.29 -22.29
CA LEU A 110 -2.05 6.64 -21.12
C LEU A 110 -2.85 5.38 -20.70
N PRO A 111 -2.19 4.37 -20.12
CA PRO A 111 -2.85 3.13 -19.72
C PRO A 111 -3.70 3.32 -18.45
N LEU A 112 -4.92 2.76 -18.45
CA LEU A 112 -5.78 2.69 -17.27
C LEU A 112 -5.67 1.35 -16.52
N THR A 113 -4.78 0.46 -16.95
CA THR A 113 -4.53 -0.83 -16.28
C THR A 113 -3.20 -0.78 -15.54
N ALA A 114 -3.10 -1.50 -14.43
CA ALA A 114 -1.88 -1.66 -13.66
C ALA A 114 -0.76 -2.23 -14.54
N ALA A 115 -1.07 -3.26 -15.33
CA ALA A 115 -0.11 -3.86 -16.25
C ALA A 115 0.46 -2.83 -17.24
N GLY A 116 -0.41 -2.07 -17.91
CA GLY A 116 0.03 -1.04 -18.85
C GLY A 116 0.81 0.08 -18.16
N GLY A 117 0.40 0.49 -16.96
CA GLY A 117 1.11 1.49 -16.15
C GLY A 117 2.51 1.05 -15.75
N LEU A 118 2.68 -0.24 -15.39
CA LEU A 118 3.98 -0.81 -15.06
C LEU A 118 4.87 -0.95 -16.30
N ASP A 119 4.31 -1.29 -17.45
CA ASP A 119 5.05 -1.33 -18.71
C ASP A 119 5.53 0.07 -19.12
N LEU A 120 4.67 1.09 -19.01
CA LEU A 120 5.03 2.49 -19.23
C LEU A 120 6.15 2.95 -18.29
N LEU A 121 6.05 2.61 -17.00
CA LEU A 121 7.07 2.94 -15.99
C LEU A 121 8.41 2.28 -16.32
N ARG A 122 8.38 0.99 -16.71
CA ARG A 122 9.57 0.23 -17.10
C ARG A 122 10.20 0.80 -18.36
N GLU A 123 9.41 1.10 -19.39
CA GLU A 123 9.91 1.69 -20.65
C GLU A 123 10.65 2.99 -20.38
N GLY A 124 10.06 3.90 -19.59
CA GLY A 124 10.69 5.15 -19.20
C GLY A 124 12.01 4.93 -18.47
N TYR A 125 11.99 4.09 -17.43
CA TYR A 125 13.19 3.77 -16.65
C TYR A 125 14.31 3.17 -17.50
N GLU A 126 14.01 2.17 -18.34
CA GLU A 126 15.00 1.50 -19.19
C GLU A 126 15.58 2.44 -20.23
N LEU A 127 14.74 3.26 -20.88
CA LEU A 127 15.20 4.29 -21.82
C LEU A 127 16.20 5.25 -21.16
N TRP A 128 15.89 5.71 -19.94
CA TRP A 128 16.76 6.62 -19.21
C TRP A 128 18.06 5.93 -18.76
N ARG A 129 17.94 4.82 -18.03
CA ARG A 129 19.05 4.03 -17.48
C ARG A 129 20.04 3.60 -18.57
N ASP A 130 19.55 3.06 -19.68
CA ASP A 130 20.42 2.49 -20.71
C ASP A 130 21.18 3.54 -21.49
N ASN A 131 20.65 4.76 -21.59
CA ASN A 131 21.40 5.89 -22.14
C ASN A 131 22.42 6.44 -21.15
N LEU A 132 22.09 6.56 -19.86
CA LEU A 132 23.08 6.95 -18.83
C LEU A 132 24.27 5.99 -18.75
N ARG A 133 24.05 4.69 -18.97
CA ARG A 133 25.12 3.69 -19.04
C ARG A 133 26.14 3.98 -20.15
N ARG A 134 25.75 4.68 -21.22
CA ARG A 134 26.61 4.96 -22.39
C ARG A 134 27.38 6.27 -22.30
N LEU A 135 27.03 7.15 -21.36
CA LEU A 135 27.71 8.43 -21.18
C LEU A 135 29.07 8.24 -20.50
N ASP A 136 29.93 9.25 -20.62
CA ASP A 136 31.09 9.45 -19.78
C ASP A 136 30.90 10.70 -18.90
N ASP A 137 31.88 10.98 -18.04
CA ASP A 137 31.79 12.09 -17.08
C ASP A 137 31.84 13.47 -17.78
N ASP A 138 32.46 13.59 -18.95
CA ASP A 138 32.50 14.83 -19.74
C ASP A 138 31.13 15.11 -20.37
N ALA A 139 30.49 14.13 -20.99
CA ALA A 139 29.14 14.27 -21.54
C ALA A 139 28.10 14.61 -20.45
N LEU A 140 28.32 14.15 -19.21
CA LEU A 140 27.48 14.52 -18.06
C LEU A 140 27.70 15.99 -17.62
N ALA A 141 28.87 16.57 -17.88
CA ALA A 141 29.18 17.96 -17.53
C ALA A 141 28.63 18.97 -18.55
N GLU A 142 28.33 18.54 -19.77
CA GLU A 142 27.78 19.41 -20.82
C GLU A 142 26.43 20.03 -20.43
N PRO A 143 26.16 21.29 -20.84
CA PRO A 143 24.89 21.94 -20.59
C PRO A 143 23.75 21.28 -21.38
N LEU A 144 22.53 21.33 -20.84
CA LEU A 144 21.33 20.82 -21.51
C LEU A 144 21.04 21.55 -22.83
N GLY A 145 21.49 22.80 -22.95
CA GLY A 145 21.26 23.64 -24.12
C GLY A 145 19.78 24.01 -24.29
N PRO A 146 19.36 24.51 -25.46
CA PRO A 146 18.01 25.04 -25.67
C PRO A 146 16.88 24.06 -25.31
N ARG A 147 17.13 22.74 -25.41
CA ARG A 147 16.14 21.70 -25.10
C ARG A 147 15.91 21.50 -23.60
N GLY A 148 16.78 22.06 -22.75
CA GLY A 148 16.56 22.16 -21.30
C GLY A 148 15.55 23.26 -20.91
N GLY A 149 15.06 24.06 -21.85
CA GLY A 149 14.10 25.14 -21.58
C GLY A 149 14.65 26.13 -20.55
N PRO A 150 13.92 26.43 -19.45
CA PRO A 150 14.41 27.30 -18.37
C PRO A 150 15.73 26.85 -17.73
N PHE A 151 16.11 25.57 -17.88
CA PHE A 151 17.31 24.97 -17.31
C PHE A 151 18.42 24.76 -18.35
N ALA A 152 18.37 25.47 -19.48
CA ALA A 152 19.33 25.30 -20.57
C ALA A 152 20.81 25.42 -20.18
N GLY A 153 21.11 26.19 -19.12
CA GLY A 153 22.47 26.37 -18.59
C GLY A 153 22.92 25.31 -17.59
N ASP A 154 22.01 24.46 -17.10
CA ASP A 154 22.36 23.39 -16.15
C ASP A 154 23.02 22.24 -16.90
N SER A 155 23.86 21.46 -16.20
CA SER A 155 24.50 20.28 -16.78
C SER A 155 23.55 19.09 -16.87
N LEU A 156 23.85 18.15 -17.77
CA LEU A 156 23.14 16.88 -17.83
C LEU A 156 23.20 16.12 -16.48
N ALA A 157 24.33 16.20 -15.77
CA ALA A 157 24.47 15.66 -14.42
C ALA A 157 23.45 16.27 -13.44
N ALA A 158 23.22 17.59 -13.49
CA ALA A 158 22.24 18.25 -12.64
C ALA A 158 20.82 17.72 -12.91
N LEU A 159 20.47 17.50 -14.18
CA LEU A 159 19.21 16.86 -14.57
C LEU A 159 19.12 15.42 -14.03
N VAL A 160 20.18 14.63 -14.15
CA VAL A 160 20.21 13.25 -13.63
C VAL A 160 19.96 13.21 -12.12
N VAL A 161 20.63 14.07 -11.36
CA VAL A 161 20.41 14.14 -9.91
C VAL A 161 18.96 14.52 -9.60
N HIS A 162 18.37 15.47 -10.33
CA HIS A 162 16.97 15.84 -10.17
C HIS A 162 16.03 14.66 -10.43
N LEU A 163 16.16 13.98 -11.58
CA LEU A 163 15.33 12.83 -11.94
C LEU A 163 15.47 11.68 -10.94
N ASN A 164 16.67 11.44 -10.41
CA ASN A 164 16.88 10.45 -9.36
C ASN A 164 16.10 10.80 -8.08
N ARG A 165 16.09 12.08 -7.66
CA ARG A 165 15.32 12.52 -6.49
C ARG A 165 13.82 12.39 -6.70
N GLU A 166 13.32 12.78 -7.88
CA GLU A 166 11.89 12.62 -8.23
C GLU A 166 11.47 11.14 -8.19
N ALA A 167 12.30 10.26 -8.77
CA ALA A 167 12.06 8.82 -8.77
C ALA A 167 11.98 8.23 -7.36
N MET A 168 12.89 8.63 -6.48
CA MET A 168 12.89 8.16 -5.08
C MET A 168 11.69 8.69 -4.29
N ALA A 169 11.37 9.98 -4.45
CA ALA A 169 10.25 10.61 -3.77
C ALA A 169 8.93 9.96 -4.17
N HIS A 170 8.60 9.95 -5.47
CA HIS A 170 7.33 9.41 -5.95
C HIS A 170 7.28 7.88 -5.87
N GLY A 171 8.41 7.19 -6.03
CA GLY A 171 8.46 5.74 -5.80
C GLY A 171 8.13 5.37 -4.36
N ALA A 172 8.60 6.15 -3.38
CA ALA A 172 8.30 5.91 -1.96
C ALA A 172 6.82 6.17 -1.67
N GLU A 173 6.24 7.22 -2.26
CA GLU A 173 4.82 7.50 -2.15
C GLU A 173 3.95 6.40 -2.78
N ILE A 174 4.33 5.87 -3.95
CA ILE A 174 3.65 4.70 -4.54
C ILE A 174 3.69 3.53 -3.55
N CYS A 175 4.86 3.22 -2.99
CA CYS A 175 5.02 2.16 -2.00
C CYS A 175 4.15 2.37 -0.76
N LEU A 176 4.05 3.61 -0.25
CA LEU A 176 3.21 3.97 0.89
C LEU A 176 1.71 3.82 0.56
N LEU A 177 1.26 4.29 -0.60
CA LEU A 177 -0.13 4.17 -1.02
C LEU A 177 -0.57 2.71 -1.11
N ARG A 178 0.31 1.83 -1.60
CA ARG A 178 0.05 0.38 -1.62
C ARG A 178 -0.13 -0.20 -0.23
N ASP A 179 0.73 0.18 0.72
CA ASP A 179 0.62 -0.27 2.10
C ASP A 179 -0.72 0.18 2.72
N ILE A 180 -1.12 1.44 2.48
CA ILE A 180 -2.40 1.97 2.98
C ILE A 180 -3.58 1.25 2.32
N TYR A 181 -3.56 1.06 1.00
CA TYR A 181 -4.63 0.35 0.27
C TYR A 181 -4.85 -1.06 0.83
N ARG A 182 -3.76 -1.80 1.02
CA ARG A 182 -3.79 -3.18 1.56
C ARG A 182 -4.32 -3.20 2.99
N ALA A 183 -3.82 -2.30 3.85
CA ALA A 183 -4.30 -2.17 5.22
C ALA A 183 -5.78 -1.78 5.28
N GLN A 184 -6.26 -0.92 4.37
CA GLN A 184 -7.68 -0.55 4.30
C GLN A 184 -8.56 -1.67 3.75
N ARG A 185 -8.11 -2.47 2.77
CA ARG A 185 -8.89 -3.61 2.28
C ARG A 185 -9.04 -4.70 3.34
N GLN A 186 -8.02 -4.93 4.15
CA GLN A 186 -8.14 -5.81 5.32
C GLN A 186 -9.22 -5.30 6.31
N ARG A 187 -9.50 -3.98 6.33
CA ARG A 187 -10.58 -3.37 7.11
C ARG A 187 -11.94 -3.31 6.40
N ARG A 188 -12.05 -3.74 5.13
CA ARG A 188 -13.25 -3.59 4.27
C ARG A 188 -14.18 -4.80 4.22
N ASP A 189 -13.91 -5.93 4.89
CA ASP A 189 -14.97 -6.93 5.07
C ASP A 189 -16.08 -6.26 5.92
N PRO A 190 -17.29 -6.05 5.38
CA PRO A 190 -18.32 -5.29 6.08
C PRO A 190 -18.72 -5.94 7.41
N VAL A 191 -18.67 -7.28 7.50
CA VAL A 191 -18.93 -8.03 8.73
C VAL A 191 -17.83 -7.78 9.74
N VAL A 192 -16.55 -7.79 9.31
CA VAL A 192 -15.40 -7.44 10.17
C VAL A 192 -15.48 -5.99 10.65
N ALA A 193 -15.77 -5.04 9.76
CA ALA A 193 -15.86 -3.63 10.11
C ALA A 193 -16.96 -3.37 11.15
N VAL A 194 -18.12 -4.02 11.00
CA VAL A 194 -19.22 -3.92 11.96
C VAL A 194 -18.87 -4.61 13.29
N ALA A 195 -18.21 -5.76 13.25
CA ALA A 195 -17.74 -6.46 14.45
C ALA A 195 -16.75 -5.60 15.25
N LEU A 196 -15.74 -5.02 14.59
CA LEU A 196 -14.75 -4.12 15.22
C LEU A 196 -15.39 -2.84 15.77
N GLY A 197 -16.42 -2.35 15.07
CA GLY A 197 -17.21 -1.19 15.47
C GLY A 197 -18.05 -1.39 16.74
N GLY A 198 -18.20 -2.63 17.23
CA GLY A 198 -18.88 -2.94 18.49
C GLY A 198 -20.40 -2.79 18.47
N ARG A 199 -21.02 -2.66 17.30
CA ARG A 199 -22.48 -2.55 17.16
C ARG A 199 -23.09 -3.94 16.94
N ALA A 200 -23.32 -4.67 18.02
CA ALA A 200 -23.77 -6.06 17.97
C ALA A 200 -25.06 -6.28 17.17
N ALA A 201 -26.02 -5.35 17.26
CA ALA A 201 -27.27 -5.43 16.49
C ALA A 201 -27.03 -5.37 14.98
N ASP A 202 -26.05 -4.60 14.53
CA ASP A 202 -25.69 -4.50 13.12
C ASP A 202 -24.95 -5.75 12.67
N LEU A 203 -24.06 -6.31 13.50
CA LEU A 203 -23.37 -7.57 13.21
C LEU A 203 -24.39 -8.70 13.01
N GLU A 204 -25.30 -8.84 13.98
CA GLU A 204 -26.36 -9.84 13.93
C GLU A 204 -27.26 -9.67 12.69
N ARG A 205 -27.57 -8.42 12.33
CA ARG A 205 -28.33 -8.12 11.10
C ARG A 205 -27.58 -8.57 9.86
N MET A 206 -26.27 -8.32 9.79
CA MET A 206 -25.45 -8.70 8.63
C MET A 206 -25.28 -10.21 8.52
N LEU A 207 -25.01 -10.91 9.63
CA LEU A 207 -24.91 -12.37 9.64
C LEU A 207 -26.21 -13.01 9.14
N ARG A 208 -27.37 -12.52 9.59
CA ARG A 208 -28.67 -12.99 9.07
C ARG A 208 -28.83 -12.73 7.57
N LEU A 209 -28.49 -11.54 7.08
CA LEU A 209 -28.59 -11.20 5.66
C LEU A 209 -27.65 -12.03 4.78
N ASN A 210 -26.50 -12.44 5.32
CA ASN A 210 -25.50 -13.26 4.63
C ASN A 210 -25.78 -14.77 4.74
N GLY A 211 -26.82 -15.19 5.47
CA GLY A 211 -27.11 -16.61 5.69
C GLY A 211 -26.15 -17.29 6.67
N GLY A 212 -25.50 -16.53 7.56
CA GLY A 212 -24.54 -17.01 8.57
C GLY A 212 -23.12 -16.49 8.33
N LEU A 213 -22.13 -17.27 8.76
CA LEU A 213 -20.71 -16.89 8.67
C LEU A 213 -20.12 -17.03 7.27
N GLY A 214 -20.63 -17.94 6.44
CA GLY A 214 -20.03 -18.24 5.13
C GLY A 214 -18.57 -18.69 5.26
N ASP A 215 -17.69 -18.08 4.47
CA ASP A 215 -16.23 -18.28 4.49
C ASP A 215 -15.48 -17.31 5.41
N LEU A 216 -16.18 -16.54 6.26
CA LEU A 216 -15.58 -15.56 7.15
C LEU A 216 -14.46 -16.15 8.03
N PRO A 217 -14.60 -17.34 8.64
CA PRO A 217 -13.51 -17.95 9.42
C PRO A 217 -12.27 -18.27 8.59
N ASP A 218 -12.43 -18.67 7.32
CA ASP A 218 -11.30 -18.99 6.44
C ASP A 218 -10.57 -17.71 6.00
N ARG A 219 -11.32 -16.63 5.77
CA ARG A 219 -10.78 -15.33 5.36
C ARG A 219 -10.17 -14.54 6.52
N HIS A 220 -10.71 -14.71 7.73
CA HIS A 220 -10.33 -13.93 8.92
C HIS A 220 -10.23 -14.83 10.17
N PRO A 221 -9.34 -15.84 10.18
CA PRO A 221 -9.29 -16.86 11.24
C PRO A 221 -9.06 -16.28 12.64
N THR A 222 -8.29 -15.20 12.76
CA THR A 222 -7.94 -14.54 14.03
C THR A 222 -8.96 -13.53 14.53
N LEU A 223 -10.04 -13.26 13.78
CA LEU A 223 -11.01 -12.21 14.08
C LEU A 223 -11.58 -12.31 15.51
N LEU A 224 -11.85 -13.54 15.97
CA LEU A 224 -12.38 -13.76 17.31
C LEU A 224 -11.41 -13.27 18.41
N VAL A 225 -10.11 -13.56 18.25
CA VAL A 225 -9.06 -13.18 19.20
C VAL A 225 -8.85 -11.66 19.18
N GLU A 226 -8.87 -11.05 17.99
CA GLU A 226 -8.78 -9.59 17.82
C GLU A 226 -9.94 -8.86 18.52
N LEU A 227 -11.17 -9.33 18.35
CA LEU A 227 -12.34 -8.75 19.01
C LEU A 227 -12.28 -8.91 20.53
N ALA A 228 -11.82 -10.07 21.03
CA ALA A 228 -11.62 -10.31 22.45
C ALA A 228 -10.55 -9.37 23.04
N GLY A 229 -9.42 -9.19 22.35
CA GLY A 229 -8.37 -8.25 22.76
C GLY A 229 -8.82 -6.79 22.78
N LEU A 230 -9.81 -6.42 21.96
CA LEU A 230 -10.46 -5.11 21.96
C LEU A 230 -11.65 -5.00 22.93
N GLY A 231 -11.96 -6.07 23.68
CA GLY A 231 -13.10 -6.14 24.60
C GLY A 231 -14.47 -6.04 23.93
N ARG A 232 -14.58 -6.40 22.64
CA ARG A 232 -15.84 -6.35 21.86
C ARG A 232 -16.70 -7.59 22.12
N TRP A 233 -17.00 -7.86 23.39
CA TRP A 233 -17.62 -9.11 23.83
C TRP A 233 -19.00 -9.38 23.21
N ASP A 234 -19.82 -8.37 22.94
CA ASP A 234 -21.08 -8.61 22.22
C ASP A 234 -20.87 -9.17 20.80
N ALA A 235 -19.82 -8.72 20.11
CA ALA A 235 -19.46 -9.24 18.79
C ALA A 235 -18.88 -10.66 18.88
N VAL A 236 -18.02 -10.91 19.88
CA VAL A 236 -17.51 -12.25 20.19
C VAL A 236 -18.67 -13.22 20.42
N ARG A 237 -19.63 -12.86 21.29
CA ARG A 237 -20.80 -13.69 21.58
C ARG A 237 -21.64 -14.00 20.33
N SER A 238 -21.89 -13.00 19.49
CA SER A 238 -22.64 -13.17 18.23
C SER A 238 -21.92 -14.13 17.27
N LEU A 239 -20.61 -13.96 17.06
CA LEU A 239 -19.81 -14.84 16.19
C LEU A 239 -19.78 -16.28 16.71
N VAL A 240 -19.54 -16.49 18.01
CA VAL A 240 -19.52 -17.83 18.63
C VAL A 240 -20.87 -18.51 18.49
N THR A 241 -21.97 -17.78 18.70
CA THR A 241 -23.35 -18.30 18.54
C THR A 241 -23.62 -18.77 17.09
N HIS A 242 -22.98 -18.15 16.11
CA HIS A 242 -23.06 -18.55 14.70
C HIS A 242 -22.04 -19.63 14.30
N GLY A 243 -21.26 -20.17 15.25
CA GLY A 243 -20.31 -21.26 15.02
C GLY A 243 -18.90 -20.82 14.60
N PHE A 244 -18.48 -19.61 14.95
CA PHE A 244 -17.13 -19.15 14.63
C PHE A 244 -16.09 -19.96 15.45
N PRO A 245 -15.00 -20.45 14.84
CA PRO A 245 -13.99 -21.27 15.53
C PRO A 245 -13.34 -20.55 16.73
N VAL A 246 -13.31 -21.22 17.89
CA VAL A 246 -12.77 -20.65 19.15
C VAL A 246 -11.36 -21.11 19.52
N THR A 247 -10.80 -22.07 18.77
CA THR A 247 -9.48 -22.68 19.03
C THR A 247 -8.32 -21.98 18.31
N VAL A 248 -8.60 -20.90 17.58
CA VAL A 248 -7.58 -20.14 16.85
C VAL A 248 -6.70 -19.36 17.83
N VAL A 249 -5.41 -19.30 17.52
CA VAL A 249 -4.40 -18.54 18.27
C VAL A 249 -3.95 -17.33 17.44
N ALA A 250 -3.67 -16.21 18.11
CA ALA A 250 -3.01 -15.06 17.48
C ALA A 250 -1.50 -15.31 17.30
N ASP A 251 -0.82 -14.38 16.62
CA ASP A 251 0.62 -14.47 16.33
C ASP A 251 1.49 -14.57 17.61
N ASP A 252 1.02 -14.03 18.73
CA ASP A 252 1.68 -14.13 20.04
C ASP A 252 1.31 -15.40 20.82
N GLY A 253 0.57 -16.32 20.22
CA GLY A 253 0.06 -17.54 20.83
C GLY A 253 -1.15 -17.35 21.75
N SER A 254 -1.65 -16.12 21.92
CA SER A 254 -2.82 -15.87 22.77
C SER A 254 -4.13 -16.39 22.13
N THR A 255 -5.07 -16.76 22.99
CA THR A 255 -6.43 -17.22 22.62
C THR A 255 -7.48 -16.22 23.11
N ALA A 256 -8.73 -16.36 22.66
CA ALA A 256 -9.83 -15.54 23.19
C ALA A 256 -9.99 -15.66 24.72
N LEU A 257 -9.71 -16.84 25.31
CA LEU A 257 -9.76 -17.03 26.77
C LEU A 257 -8.71 -16.21 27.51
N HIS A 258 -7.51 -16.02 26.95
CA HIS A 258 -6.50 -15.12 27.53
C HIS A 258 -7.06 -13.70 27.65
N HIS A 259 -7.77 -13.23 26.62
CA HIS A 259 -8.37 -11.90 26.62
C HIS A 259 -9.63 -11.80 27.51
N VAL A 260 -10.31 -12.91 27.84
CA VAL A 260 -11.37 -12.90 28.87
C VAL A 260 -10.79 -12.47 30.21
N ALA A 261 -9.62 -12.97 30.56
CA ALA A 261 -8.96 -12.61 31.81
C ALA A 261 -8.72 -11.10 31.92
N SER A 262 -8.42 -10.40 30.82
CA SER A 262 -8.15 -8.96 30.82
C SER A 262 -9.40 -8.09 30.76
N THR A 263 -10.34 -8.39 29.86
CA THR A 263 -11.47 -7.49 29.55
C THR A 263 -12.84 -8.15 29.61
N GLY A 264 -12.91 -9.48 29.73
CA GLY A 264 -14.15 -10.25 29.67
C GLY A 264 -14.84 -10.45 31.03
N THR A 265 -15.93 -11.20 30.98
CA THR A 265 -16.76 -11.57 32.13
C THR A 265 -16.77 -13.09 32.35
N PRO A 266 -17.20 -13.57 33.54
CA PRO A 266 -17.40 -15.01 33.75
C PRO A 266 -18.34 -15.67 32.74
N ASP A 267 -19.33 -14.94 32.23
CA ASP A 267 -20.23 -15.45 31.20
C ASP A 267 -19.55 -15.58 29.83
N ASP A 268 -18.61 -14.68 29.50
CA ASP A 268 -17.78 -14.81 28.30
C ASP A 268 -16.84 -16.02 28.37
N ALA A 269 -16.27 -16.27 29.55
CA ALA A 269 -15.48 -17.49 29.80
C ALA A 269 -16.34 -18.74 29.60
N ARG A 270 -17.53 -18.81 30.22
CA ARG A 270 -18.43 -19.96 30.08
C ARG A 270 -18.81 -20.20 28.63
N LEU A 271 -19.20 -19.15 27.90
CA LEU A 271 -19.56 -19.27 26.49
C LEU A 271 -18.42 -19.87 25.65
N LEU A 272 -17.19 -19.36 25.82
CA LEU A 272 -16.04 -19.86 25.06
C LEU A 272 -15.67 -21.28 25.44
N LEU A 273 -15.74 -21.64 26.73
CA LEU A 273 -15.51 -23.00 27.21
C LEU A 273 -16.55 -23.98 26.68
N GLU A 274 -17.83 -23.62 26.71
CA GLU A 274 -18.94 -24.41 26.14
C GLU A 274 -18.78 -24.60 24.62
N ALA A 275 -18.22 -23.60 23.93
CA ALA A 275 -17.88 -23.68 22.51
C ALA A 275 -16.60 -24.49 22.22
N GLY A 276 -15.91 -25.00 23.24
CA GLY A 276 -14.74 -25.88 23.10
C GLY A 276 -13.38 -25.15 23.09
N ALA A 277 -13.29 -23.93 23.62
CA ALA A 277 -12.02 -23.25 23.78
C ALA A 277 -11.13 -23.98 24.83
N ASP A 278 -9.83 -24.03 24.59
CA ASP A 278 -8.86 -24.71 25.47
C ASP A 278 -8.37 -23.74 26.58
N PRO A 279 -8.74 -23.98 27.86
CA PRO A 279 -8.29 -23.16 28.98
C PRO A 279 -6.85 -23.45 29.42
N THR A 280 -6.22 -24.50 28.87
CA THR A 280 -4.85 -24.90 29.19
C THR A 280 -3.83 -24.35 28.19
N ALA A 281 -4.28 -23.69 27.13
CA ALA A 281 -3.41 -23.05 26.14
C ALA A 281 -2.46 -22.05 26.80
N VAL A 282 -1.20 -22.07 26.37
CA VAL A 282 -0.13 -21.21 26.91
C VAL A 282 0.26 -20.18 25.87
N ASP A 283 0.15 -18.89 26.20
CA ASP A 283 0.56 -17.82 25.30
C ASP A 283 2.09 -17.76 25.13
N GLY A 284 2.56 -17.29 23.97
CA GLY A 284 3.99 -17.20 23.67
C GLY A 284 4.67 -15.98 24.28
N ARG A 285 3.92 -14.97 24.74
CA ARG A 285 4.47 -13.70 25.24
C ARG A 285 4.86 -13.77 26.72
N PHE A 286 4.01 -14.37 27.54
CA PHE A 286 4.18 -14.49 28.98
C PHE A 286 4.37 -15.94 29.43
N GLY A 287 4.12 -16.92 28.55
CA GLY A 287 4.30 -18.33 28.87
C GLY A 287 3.32 -18.81 29.95
N THR A 288 2.09 -18.28 29.97
CA THR A 288 1.09 -18.62 30.98
C THR A 288 -0.28 -18.90 30.35
N THR A 289 -1.20 -19.44 31.16
CA THR A 289 -2.56 -19.81 30.74
C THR A 289 -3.54 -18.65 30.93
N PRO A 290 -4.77 -18.74 30.39
CA PRO A 290 -5.85 -17.80 30.70
C PRO A 290 -6.09 -17.63 32.22
N ALA A 291 -6.02 -18.72 32.98
CA ALA A 291 -6.13 -18.66 34.44
C ALA A 291 -4.98 -17.86 35.06
N GLY A 292 -3.74 -18.07 34.59
CA GLY A 292 -2.58 -17.30 35.05
C GLY A 292 -2.68 -15.81 34.72
N TRP A 293 -3.24 -15.44 33.56
CA TRP A 293 -3.57 -14.03 33.27
C TRP A 293 -4.58 -13.48 34.28
N ALA A 294 -5.63 -14.23 34.60
CA ALA A 294 -6.66 -13.79 35.54
C ALA A 294 -6.12 -13.66 36.96
N GLU A 295 -5.24 -14.56 37.41
CA GLU A 295 -4.55 -14.47 38.70
C GLU A 295 -3.66 -13.24 38.77
N TYR A 296 -2.83 -13.01 37.75
CA TYR A 296 -1.94 -11.85 37.68
C TYR A 296 -2.72 -10.53 37.72
N LEU A 297 -3.89 -10.49 37.07
CA LEU A 297 -4.77 -9.32 37.05
C LEU A 297 -5.71 -9.24 38.26
N GLY A 298 -5.61 -10.16 39.23
CA GLY A 298 -6.39 -10.16 40.46
C GLY A 298 -7.88 -10.49 40.28
N ARG A 299 -8.25 -11.19 39.20
CA ARG A 299 -9.64 -11.57 38.88
C ARG A 299 -9.93 -12.98 39.36
N ALA A 300 -10.01 -13.16 40.67
CA ALA A 300 -10.10 -14.46 41.36
C ALA A 300 -11.25 -15.37 40.86
N GLU A 301 -12.43 -14.80 40.57
CA GLU A 301 -13.56 -15.58 40.04
C GLU A 301 -13.24 -16.16 38.65
N LEU A 302 -12.65 -15.35 37.77
CA LEU A 302 -12.24 -15.79 36.43
C LEU A 302 -11.08 -16.78 36.52
N ALA A 303 -10.11 -16.56 37.40
CA ALA A 303 -9.03 -17.51 37.64
C ALA A 303 -9.58 -18.88 38.06
N GLY A 304 -10.52 -18.92 39.01
CA GLY A 304 -11.17 -20.15 39.43
C GLY A 304 -11.99 -20.83 38.33
N LEU A 305 -12.70 -20.04 37.51
CA LEU A 305 -13.50 -20.56 36.40
C LEU A 305 -12.63 -21.13 35.26
N LEU A 306 -11.48 -20.52 35.00
CA LEU A 306 -10.55 -20.92 33.95
C LEU A 306 -9.52 -21.96 34.42
N SER A 307 -9.49 -22.27 35.71
CA SER A 307 -8.69 -23.37 36.26
C SER A 307 -9.46 -24.67 36.04
N VAL A 308 -8.95 -25.52 35.13
CA VAL A 308 -9.49 -26.86 34.86
C VAL A 308 -8.60 -27.93 35.46
#